data_AF-A0A258JRJ3-F1
#
_entry.id   AF-A0A258JRJ3-F1
#
_cell.length_a   1.000
_cell.length_b   1.000
_cell.length_c   1.000
_cell.angle_alpha   90.00
_cell.angle_beta   90.00
_cell.angle_gamma   90.00
#
_symmetry.space_group_name_H-M   'P 1'
#
loop_
_entity.id
_entity.type
_entity.pdbx_description
1 polymer ?
#
loop_
_entity_poly.entity_id
_entity_poly.type
_entity_poly.pdbx_seq_one_letter_code
_entity_poly.pdbx_strand_id
1 'polypeptide(L)'
;MSSNKVIYAIYNDDDVLMNAVKKTRAAHHHIEDVFTPFPVHGLDKAMGIAPSRLAICAFLYGCVGISFATFMMSYIMIHDWPQDIGGKPSFSYIQNMPAFVPIMFEMTVFFAAHLMVITFYMRSKLWPFKKAENPDVRTTDDHFLMEIAIKDNEEELVSFFKNTGAVEVKVIEKN
;
A
#
# COMPACT_ATOMS: atom_id res chain seq x y z
N MET A 1 -34.35 2.79 -7.90
CA MET A 1 -33.50 3.05 -6.73
C MET A 1 -32.79 1.74 -6.43
N SER A 2 -31.52 1.61 -6.81
CA SER A 2 -30.71 0.45 -6.43
C SER A 2 -30.41 0.61 -4.94
N SER A 3 -31.09 -0.15 -4.05
CA SER A 3 -30.65 -0.19 -2.65
C SER A 3 -29.26 -0.83 -2.65
N ASN A 4 -28.21 -0.09 -2.27
CA ASN A 4 -26.85 -0.61 -2.21
C ASN A 4 -26.71 -1.53 -0.99
N LYS A 5 -27.37 -2.70 -1.06
CA LYS A 5 -27.21 -3.75 -0.07
C LYS A 5 -25.89 -4.46 -0.30
N VAL A 6 -25.25 -4.81 0.81
CA VAL A 6 -23.95 -5.46 0.84
C VAL A 6 -24.04 -6.64 1.80
N ILE A 7 -23.41 -7.75 1.42
CA ILE A 7 -23.25 -8.92 2.27
C ILE A 7 -21.91 -8.84 2.96
N TYR A 8 -21.93 -8.98 4.28
CA TYR A 8 -20.75 -9.22 5.09
C TYR A 8 -20.70 -10.71 5.44
N ALA A 9 -19.77 -11.42 4.82
CA ALA A 9 -19.47 -12.81 5.15
C ALA A 9 -18.26 -12.83 6.11
N ILE A 10 -18.49 -13.28 7.33
CA ILE A 10 -17.50 -13.29 8.41
C ILE A 10 -16.94 -14.71 8.59
N TYR A 11 -15.61 -14.82 8.63
CA TYR A 11 -14.86 -16.06 8.78
C TYR A 11 -13.97 -15.99 10.01
N ASN A 12 -13.55 -17.16 10.51
CA ASN A 12 -12.76 -17.29 11.73
C ASN A 12 -11.32 -17.79 11.48
N ASP A 13 -10.98 -18.07 10.23
CA ASP A 13 -9.74 -18.74 9.85
C ASP A 13 -9.34 -18.36 8.42
N ASP A 14 -8.05 -18.23 8.17
CA ASP A 14 -7.50 -17.76 6.90
C ASP A 14 -7.58 -18.81 5.79
N ASP A 15 -7.49 -20.10 6.10
CA ASP A 15 -7.69 -21.17 5.11
C ASP A 15 -9.14 -21.20 4.62
N VAL A 16 -10.10 -21.00 5.54
CA VAL A 16 -11.53 -20.95 5.20
C VAL A 16 -11.83 -19.71 4.35
N LEU A 17 -11.32 -18.54 4.75
CA LEU A 17 -11.40 -17.32 3.95
C LEU A 17 -10.80 -17.56 2.56
N MET A 18 -9.66 -18.24 2.48
CA MET A 18 -8.97 -18.40 1.21
C MET A 18 -9.70 -19.32 0.24
N ASN A 19 -10.32 -20.37 0.76
CA ASN A 19 -11.22 -21.20 -0.02
C ASN A 19 -12.48 -20.45 -0.43
N ALA A 20 -13.03 -19.60 0.44
CA ALA A 20 -14.20 -18.78 0.15
C ALA A 20 -13.94 -17.78 -0.99
N VAL A 21 -12.82 -17.04 -0.95
CA VAL A 21 -12.46 -16.09 -2.02
C VAL A 21 -12.29 -16.80 -3.36
N LYS A 22 -11.61 -17.96 -3.40
CA LYS A 22 -11.46 -18.75 -4.62
C LYS A 22 -12.80 -19.21 -5.20
N LYS A 23 -13.70 -19.71 -4.35
CA LYS A 23 -15.07 -20.09 -4.75
C LYS A 23 -15.86 -18.89 -5.26
N THR A 24 -15.78 -17.75 -4.57
CA THR A 24 -16.47 -16.50 -4.91
C THR A 24 -16.02 -15.98 -6.29
N ARG A 25 -14.72 -16.03 -6.57
CA ARG A 25 -14.15 -15.69 -7.87
C ARG A 25 -14.58 -16.66 -8.97
N ALA A 26 -14.59 -17.97 -8.69
CA ALA A 26 -15.05 -18.99 -9.63
C ALA A 26 -16.55 -18.85 -9.95
N ALA A 27 -17.36 -18.40 -8.99
CA ALA A 27 -18.78 -18.09 -9.15
C ALA A 27 -19.03 -16.70 -9.78
N HIS A 28 -17.97 -15.97 -10.17
CA HIS A 28 -18.05 -14.64 -10.78
C HIS A 28 -18.76 -13.57 -9.92
N HIS A 29 -18.77 -13.75 -8.60
CA HIS A 29 -19.24 -12.72 -7.67
C HIS A 29 -18.14 -11.67 -7.47
N HIS A 30 -18.52 -10.40 -7.56
CA HIS A 30 -17.60 -9.28 -7.36
C HIS A 30 -17.38 -9.04 -5.87
N ILE A 31 -16.13 -9.19 -5.43
CA ILE A 31 -15.72 -8.87 -4.06
C ILE A 31 -15.38 -7.38 -4.04
N GLU A 32 -16.05 -6.62 -3.18
CA GLU A 32 -15.80 -5.18 -3.02
C GLU A 32 -14.52 -4.97 -2.20
N ASP A 33 -14.42 -5.64 -1.05
CA ASP A 33 -13.24 -5.57 -0.19
C ASP A 33 -13.12 -6.81 0.71
N VAL A 34 -11.93 -7.03 1.27
CA VAL A 34 -11.66 -8.07 2.26
C VAL A 34 -10.86 -7.47 3.42
N PHE A 35 -11.46 -7.49 4.60
CA PHE A 35 -10.89 -6.96 5.83
C PHE A 35 -10.29 -8.10 6.64
N THR A 36 -9.00 -8.00 6.95
CA THR A 36 -8.25 -9.00 7.72
C THR A 36 -7.50 -8.35 8.88
N PRO A 37 -7.40 -8.99 10.06
CA PRO A 37 -6.66 -8.44 11.19
C PRO A 37 -5.15 -8.43 10.96
N PHE A 38 -4.66 -9.31 10.08
CA PHE A 38 -3.25 -9.42 9.72
C PHE A 38 -3.07 -9.77 8.23
N PRO A 39 -1.84 -9.67 7.68
CA PRO A 39 -1.57 -10.01 6.29
C PRO A 39 -1.76 -11.50 5.99
N VAL A 40 -2.73 -11.85 5.13
CA VAL A 40 -2.92 -13.21 4.64
C VAL A 40 -2.15 -13.41 3.35
N HIS A 41 -1.18 -14.32 3.35
CA HIS A 41 -0.30 -14.54 2.19
C HIS A 41 -1.07 -15.13 1.01
N GLY A 42 -1.03 -14.45 -0.14
CA GLY A 42 -1.68 -14.90 -1.37
C GLY A 42 -3.14 -14.47 -1.53
N LEU A 43 -3.69 -13.73 -0.57
CA LEU A 43 -5.04 -13.15 -0.66
C LEU A 43 -5.15 -12.20 -1.86
N ASP A 44 -4.14 -11.34 -2.06
CA ASP A 44 -4.03 -10.42 -3.19
C ASP A 44 -4.11 -11.14 -4.54
N LYS A 45 -3.36 -12.24 -4.68
CA LYS A 45 -3.34 -13.09 -5.88
C LYS A 45 -4.68 -13.78 -6.10
N ALA A 46 -5.32 -14.27 -5.05
CA ALA A 46 -6.60 -14.95 -5.14
C ALA A 46 -7.76 -13.97 -5.44
N MET A 47 -7.71 -12.75 -4.91
CA MET A 47 -8.62 -11.66 -5.29
C MET A 47 -8.37 -11.17 -6.72
N GLY A 48 -7.14 -11.33 -7.22
CA GLY A 48 -6.73 -10.87 -8.55
C GLY A 48 -6.40 -9.39 -8.59
N ILE A 49 -5.85 -8.86 -7.49
CA ILE A 49 -5.44 -7.46 -7.37
C ILE A 49 -4.17 -7.24 -8.21
N ALA A 50 -4.09 -6.09 -8.90
CA ALA A 50 -2.92 -5.73 -9.67
C ALA A 50 -1.71 -5.43 -8.75
N PRO A 51 -0.47 -5.76 -9.16
CA PRO A 51 0.73 -5.46 -8.38
C PRO A 51 0.88 -3.96 -8.08
N SER A 52 1.41 -3.66 -6.89
CA SER A 52 1.70 -2.27 -6.51
C SER A 52 2.85 -1.68 -7.34
N ARG A 53 2.84 -0.35 -7.50
CA ARG A 53 3.90 0.41 -8.22
C ARG A 53 4.84 1.18 -7.29
N LEU A 54 4.77 0.92 -5.97
CA LEU A 54 5.54 1.68 -4.98
C LEU A 54 7.06 1.54 -5.16
N ALA A 55 7.54 0.36 -5.56
CA ALA A 55 8.95 0.13 -5.84
C ALA A 55 9.48 1.03 -6.98
N ILE A 56 8.68 1.21 -8.04
CA ILE A 56 9.02 2.09 -9.16
C ILE A 56 9.09 3.55 -8.69
N CYS A 57 8.13 3.99 -7.86
CA CYS A 57 8.17 5.32 -7.26
C CYS A 57 9.44 5.55 -6.44
N ALA A 58 9.80 4.61 -5.56
CA ALA A 58 11.00 4.70 -4.72
C ALA A 58 12.29 4.81 -5.56
N PHE A 59 12.40 4.06 -6.65
CA PHE A 59 13.54 4.15 -7.57
C PHE A 59 13.67 5.56 -8.16
N LEU A 60 12.57 6.13 -8.67
CA LEU A 60 12.56 7.48 -9.23
C LEU A 60 12.91 8.54 -8.17
N TYR A 61 12.43 8.38 -6.94
CA TYR A 61 12.79 9.26 -5.82
C TYR A 61 14.28 9.17 -5.45
N GLY A 62 14.87 7.98 -5.52
CA GLY A 62 16.33 7.82 -5.37
C GLY A 62 17.12 8.56 -6.45
N CYS A 63 16.69 8.48 -7.73
CA CYS A 63 17.31 9.24 -8.82
C CYS A 63 17.23 10.77 -8.59
N VAL A 64 16.14 11.26 -8.02
CA VAL A 64 16.01 12.66 -7.61
C VAL A 64 17.01 12.99 -6.49
N GLY A 65 17.15 12.12 -5.49
CA GLY A 65 18.07 12.32 -4.36
C GLY A 65 19.53 12.43 -4.79
N ILE A 66 20.02 11.54 -5.66
CA ILE A 66 21.40 11.60 -6.15
C ILE A 66 21.64 12.83 -7.04
N SER A 67 20.66 13.20 -7.87
CA SER A 67 20.74 14.38 -8.74
C SER A 67 20.79 15.67 -7.92
N PHE A 68 19.97 15.73 -6.85
CA PHE A 68 19.96 16.87 -5.93
C PHE A 68 21.28 16.97 -5.15
N ALA A 69 21.78 15.87 -4.61
CA ALA A 69 23.02 15.87 -3.83
C ALA A 69 24.23 16.29 -4.66
N THR A 70 24.37 15.73 -5.87
CA THR A 70 25.46 16.07 -6.79
C THR A 70 25.39 17.54 -7.22
N PHE A 71 24.20 18.03 -7.57
CA PHE A 71 23.99 19.44 -7.91
C PHE A 71 24.36 20.37 -6.75
N MET A 72 23.83 20.09 -5.55
CA MET A 72 24.07 20.89 -4.34
C MET A 72 25.57 21.00 -4.01
N MET A 73 26.28 19.87 -3.93
CA MET A 73 27.70 19.88 -3.57
C MET A 73 28.58 20.48 -4.66
N SER A 74 28.30 20.18 -5.93
CA SER A 74 29.03 20.76 -7.06
C SER A 74 28.85 22.28 -7.12
N TYR A 75 27.64 22.77 -6.84
CA TYR A 75 27.38 24.21 -6.82
C TYR A 75 28.14 24.89 -5.69
N ILE A 76 27.93 24.46 -4.44
CA ILE A 76 28.49 25.14 -3.24
C ILE A 76 30.02 25.07 -3.22
N MET A 77 30.60 23.89 -3.41
CA MET A 77 32.03 23.66 -3.13
C MET A 77 32.96 24.05 -4.28
N ILE A 78 32.43 24.27 -5.48
CA ILE A 78 33.24 24.43 -6.71
C ILE A 78 32.84 25.68 -7.47
N HIS A 79 31.55 25.88 -7.73
CA HIS A 79 31.10 26.97 -8.59
C HIS A 79 30.87 28.28 -7.82
N ASP A 80 30.30 28.19 -6.61
CA ASP A 80 29.96 29.37 -5.81
C ASP A 80 31.16 29.86 -5.00
N TRP A 81 31.71 29.01 -4.10
CA TRP A 81 32.84 29.40 -3.27
C TRP A 81 33.92 28.31 -3.12
N PRO A 82 34.82 28.16 -4.11
CA PRO A 82 35.89 27.18 -4.07
C PRO A 82 37.03 27.62 -3.14
N GLN A 83 36.84 27.44 -1.84
CA GLN A 83 37.88 27.68 -0.83
C GLN A 83 38.89 26.53 -0.79
N ASP A 84 40.13 26.84 -0.39
CA ASP A 84 41.08 25.81 0.03
C ASP A 84 40.85 25.47 1.51
N ILE A 85 40.26 24.29 1.75
CA ILE A 85 40.00 23.76 3.09
C ILE A 85 40.86 22.49 3.27
N GLY A 86 41.94 22.62 4.04
CA GLY A 86 42.81 21.49 4.37
C GLY A 86 43.54 20.89 3.15
N GLY A 87 43.86 21.72 2.15
CA GLY A 87 44.62 21.34 0.96
C GLY A 87 43.84 20.44 -0.02
N LYS A 88 42.51 20.40 0.09
CA LYS A 88 41.67 19.54 -0.75
C LYS A 88 41.43 20.19 -2.11
N PRO A 89 41.61 19.45 -3.23
CA PRO A 89 41.50 20.03 -4.56
C PRO A 89 40.04 20.38 -4.89
N SER A 90 39.70 21.66 -4.96
CA SER A 90 38.34 22.17 -5.24
C SER A 90 38.15 22.72 -6.66
N PHE A 91 39.09 22.46 -7.58
CA PHE A 91 39.03 22.99 -8.95
C PHE A 91 38.05 22.26 -9.87
N SER A 92 37.75 20.98 -9.58
CA SER A 92 36.79 20.18 -10.35
C SER A 92 36.15 19.11 -9.49
N TYR A 93 34.94 18.70 -9.87
CA TYR A 93 34.14 17.75 -9.08
C TYR A 93 34.83 16.39 -8.90
N ILE A 94 35.52 15.92 -9.94
CA ILE A 94 36.19 14.62 -9.96
C ILE A 94 37.30 14.54 -8.91
N GLN A 95 38.02 15.65 -8.66
CA GLN A 95 39.21 15.63 -7.80
C GLN A 95 38.89 15.40 -6.32
N ASN A 96 37.76 15.91 -5.83
CA ASN A 96 37.33 15.76 -4.43
C ASN A 96 36.06 14.91 -4.28
N MET A 97 35.59 14.26 -5.35
CA MET A 97 34.39 13.43 -5.37
C MET A 97 34.30 12.42 -4.21
N PRO A 98 35.39 11.72 -3.80
CA PRO A 98 35.29 10.74 -2.72
C PRO A 98 34.75 11.30 -1.40
N ALA A 99 35.03 12.57 -1.09
CA ALA A 99 34.52 13.22 0.12
C ALA A 99 33.00 13.47 0.08
N PHE A 100 32.41 13.51 -1.12
CA PHE A 100 30.98 13.76 -1.35
C PHE A 100 30.13 12.48 -1.38
N VAL A 101 30.76 11.31 -1.58
CA VAL A 101 30.07 10.01 -1.67
C VAL A 101 29.17 9.70 -0.46
N PRO A 102 29.58 9.93 0.80
CA PRO A 102 28.70 9.69 1.94
C PRO A 102 27.41 10.51 1.88
N ILE A 103 27.48 11.78 1.51
CA ILE A 103 26.31 12.65 1.39
C ILE A 103 25.44 12.22 0.21
N MET A 104 26.05 11.87 -0.94
CA MET A 104 25.33 11.33 -2.09
C MET A 104 24.51 10.08 -1.72
N PHE A 105 25.09 9.18 -0.94
CA PHE A 105 24.41 7.98 -0.46
C PHE A 105 23.23 8.32 0.47
N GLU A 106 23.48 9.11 1.51
CA GLU A 106 22.45 9.47 2.51
C GLU A 106 21.26 10.19 1.86
N MET A 107 21.51 11.14 0.95
CA MET A 107 20.44 11.85 0.26
C MET A 107 19.63 10.91 -0.64
N THR A 108 20.27 9.95 -1.31
CA THR A 108 19.56 8.96 -2.12
C THR A 108 18.60 8.12 -1.28
N VAL A 109 19.07 7.63 -0.13
CA VAL A 109 18.25 6.84 0.81
C VAL A 109 17.13 7.69 1.41
N PHE A 110 17.44 8.92 1.83
CA PHE A 110 16.49 9.83 2.44
C PHE A 110 15.30 10.12 1.52
N PHE A 111 15.55 10.51 0.27
CA PHE A 111 14.50 10.81 -0.71
C PHE A 111 13.72 9.54 -1.09
N ALA A 112 14.40 8.42 -1.33
CA ALA A 112 13.74 7.17 -1.67
C ALA A 112 12.76 6.72 -0.59
N ALA A 113 13.17 6.76 0.69
CA ALA A 113 12.38 6.29 1.82
C ALA A 113 11.22 7.25 2.18
N HIS A 114 11.49 8.54 2.37
CA HIS A 114 10.44 9.44 2.85
C HIS A 114 9.36 9.67 1.80
N LEU A 115 9.74 9.87 0.53
CA LEU A 115 8.76 10.11 -0.53
C LEU A 115 7.92 8.86 -0.84
N MET A 116 8.45 7.64 -0.68
CA MET A 116 7.65 6.43 -0.84
C MET A 116 6.64 6.24 0.30
N VAL A 117 7.00 6.59 1.54
CA VAL A 117 6.08 6.51 2.69
C VAL A 117 4.93 7.50 2.53
N ILE A 118 5.25 8.74 2.13
CA ILE A 118 4.22 9.76 1.86
C ILE A 118 3.31 9.31 0.71
N THR A 119 3.88 8.74 -0.36
CA THR A 119 3.11 8.19 -1.48
C THR A 119 2.16 7.07 -1.02
N PHE A 120 2.62 6.20 -0.13
CA PHE A 120 1.77 5.16 0.47
C PHE A 120 0.61 5.78 1.25
N TYR A 121 0.85 6.75 2.12
CA TYR A 121 -0.23 7.42 2.86
C TYR A 121 -1.24 8.12 1.96
N MET A 122 -0.78 8.81 0.92
CA MET A 122 -1.67 9.49 -0.03
C MET A 122 -2.52 8.51 -0.83
N ARG A 123 -1.93 7.41 -1.33
CA ARG A 123 -2.64 6.42 -2.14
C ARG A 123 -3.60 5.56 -1.33
N SER A 124 -3.22 5.21 -0.11
CA SER A 124 -4.04 4.43 0.82
C SER A 124 -5.01 5.29 1.64
N LYS A 125 -5.02 6.61 1.40
CA LYS A 125 -5.83 7.60 2.13
C LYS A 125 -5.66 7.46 3.65
N LEU A 126 -4.43 7.55 4.16
CA LEU A 126 -4.14 7.46 5.59
C LEU A 126 -3.64 8.82 6.10
N TRP A 127 -4.31 9.39 7.11
CA TRP A 127 -3.91 10.64 7.76
C TRP A 127 -4.44 10.72 9.21
N PRO A 128 -3.83 11.52 10.10
CA PRO A 128 -4.11 11.49 11.55
C PRO A 128 -5.58 11.67 11.96
N PHE A 129 -6.35 12.44 11.19
CA PHE A 129 -7.76 12.75 11.50
C PHE A 129 -8.75 11.98 10.63
N LYS A 130 -8.32 10.91 9.95
CA LYS A 130 -9.24 10.05 9.19
C LYS A 130 -10.09 9.23 10.16
N LYS A 131 -11.42 9.24 9.96
CA LYS A 131 -12.30 8.33 10.68
C LYS A 131 -12.01 6.89 10.27
N ALA A 132 -11.91 5.98 11.23
CA ALA A 132 -11.78 4.56 10.95
C ALA A 132 -13.02 4.05 10.21
N GLU A 133 -12.81 3.25 9.17
CA GLU A 133 -13.85 2.69 8.29
C GLU A 133 -13.97 1.18 8.55
N ASN A 134 -14.02 0.79 9.83
CA ASN A 134 -14.11 -0.61 10.22
C ASN A 134 -15.58 -1.07 10.10
N PRO A 135 -15.92 -2.04 9.24
CA PRO A 135 -17.29 -2.54 9.09
C PRO A 135 -17.78 -3.31 10.32
N ASP A 136 -16.88 -4.02 11.01
CA ASP A 136 -17.14 -4.71 12.27
C ASP A 136 -15.90 -4.56 13.16
N VAL A 137 -16.07 -4.20 14.44
CA VAL A 137 -14.94 -3.96 15.36
C VAL A 137 -14.13 -5.23 15.59
N ARG A 138 -14.72 -6.41 15.43
CA ARG A 138 -14.05 -7.71 15.63
C ARG A 138 -13.02 -8.02 14.54
N THR A 139 -13.08 -7.35 13.39
CA THR A 139 -12.19 -7.67 12.26
C THR A 139 -10.78 -7.15 12.42
N THR A 140 -10.53 -6.35 13.45
CA THR A 140 -9.17 -5.90 13.79
C THR A 140 -8.46 -6.83 14.76
N ASP A 141 -9.21 -7.66 15.50
CA ASP A 141 -8.67 -8.55 16.52
C ASP A 141 -8.58 -10.00 16.03
N ASP A 142 -9.69 -10.55 15.50
CA ASP A 142 -9.83 -12.00 15.32
C ASP A 142 -10.49 -12.40 13.99
N HIS A 143 -11.60 -11.76 13.62
CA HIS A 143 -12.43 -12.23 12.51
C HIS A 143 -11.99 -11.67 11.15
N PHE A 144 -12.24 -12.42 10.08
CA PHE A 144 -12.03 -11.97 8.71
C PHE A 144 -13.37 -11.64 8.07
N LEU A 145 -13.47 -10.55 7.31
CA LEU A 145 -14.72 -10.13 6.67
C LEU A 145 -14.52 -9.96 5.17
N MET A 146 -15.32 -10.68 4.38
CA MET A 146 -15.43 -10.45 2.94
C MET A 146 -16.70 -9.66 2.67
N GLU A 147 -16.55 -8.56 1.92
CA GLU A 147 -17.61 -7.66 1.54
C GLU A 147 -18.02 -7.88 0.07
N ILE A 148 -19.31 -8.10 -0.18
CA ILE A 148 -19.86 -8.38 -1.51
C ILE A 148 -21.07 -7.51 -1.79
N ALA A 149 -21.06 -6.76 -2.89
CA ALA A 149 -22.22 -5.99 -3.32
C ALA A 149 -23.34 -6.89 -3.86
N ILE A 150 -24.58 -6.63 -3.45
CA ILE A 150 -25.77 -7.31 -3.96
C ILE A 150 -26.30 -6.54 -5.16
N LYS A 151 -26.47 -7.21 -6.30
CA LYS A 151 -27.17 -6.65 -7.46
C LYS A 151 -28.63 -7.09 -7.51
N ASP A 152 -28.88 -8.39 -7.56
CA ASP A 152 -30.23 -8.90 -7.88
C ASP A 152 -30.74 -10.01 -6.96
N ASN A 153 -29.91 -10.99 -6.55
CA ASN A 153 -30.37 -12.18 -5.83
C ASN A 153 -29.78 -12.33 -4.42
N GLU A 154 -30.45 -11.73 -3.43
CA GLU A 154 -30.03 -11.74 -2.02
C GLU A 154 -30.01 -13.16 -1.43
N GLU A 155 -31.08 -13.94 -1.62
CA GLU A 155 -31.23 -15.27 -1.01
C GLU A 155 -30.20 -16.26 -1.52
N GLU A 156 -29.95 -16.27 -2.83
CA GLU A 156 -28.94 -17.13 -3.45
C GLU A 156 -27.54 -16.79 -2.95
N LEU A 157 -27.18 -15.51 -2.89
CA LEU A 157 -25.88 -15.07 -2.38
C LEU A 157 -25.70 -15.43 -0.90
N VAL A 158 -26.71 -15.22 -0.07
CA VAL A 158 -26.66 -15.60 1.35
C VAL A 158 -26.48 -17.11 1.50
N SER A 159 -27.20 -17.90 0.70
CA SER A 159 -27.05 -19.36 0.69
C SER A 159 -25.64 -19.80 0.24
N PHE A 160 -25.08 -19.11 -0.75
CA PHE A 160 -23.73 -19.34 -1.25
C PHE A 160 -22.70 -19.11 -0.15
N PHE A 161 -22.73 -17.96 0.53
CA PHE A 161 -21.74 -17.65 1.57
C PHE A 161 -21.88 -18.54 2.80
N LYS A 162 -23.09 -18.98 3.16
CA LYS A 162 -23.28 -20.00 4.20
C LYS A 162 -22.56 -21.32 3.86
N ASN A 163 -22.56 -21.72 2.59
CA ASN A 163 -21.85 -22.92 2.12
C ASN A 163 -20.33 -22.75 2.01
N THR A 164 -19.81 -21.53 2.11
CA THR A 164 -18.35 -21.26 2.07
C THR A 164 -17.66 -21.41 3.42
N GLY A 165 -18.40 -21.66 4.50
CA GLY A 165 -17.84 -21.76 5.86
C GLY A 165 -17.84 -20.42 6.61
N ALA A 166 -18.68 -19.47 6.21
CA ALA A 166 -18.89 -18.24 6.97
C ALA A 166 -19.54 -18.55 8.32
N VAL A 167 -18.96 -18.04 9.40
CA VAL A 167 -19.52 -18.13 10.76
C VAL A 167 -20.78 -17.28 10.87
N GLU A 168 -20.77 -16.11 10.24
CA GLU A 168 -21.86 -15.16 10.26
C GLU A 168 -22.01 -14.52 8.87
N VAL A 169 -23.25 -14.38 8.40
CA VAL A 169 -23.57 -13.72 7.14
C VAL A 169 -24.62 -12.65 7.43
N LYS A 170 -24.27 -11.37 7.24
CA LYS A 170 -25.16 -10.22 7.43
C LYS A 170 -25.47 -9.56 6.10
N VAL A 171 -26.70 -9.11 5.92
CA VAL A 171 -27.09 -8.21 4.83
C VAL A 171 -27.26 -6.83 5.43
N ILE A 172 -26.51 -5.85 4.92
CA ILE A 172 -26.51 -4.47 5.41
C ILE A 172 -26.82 -3.54 4.23
N GLU A 173 -27.71 -2.59 4.45
CA GLU A 173 -27.99 -1.54 3.48
C GLU A 173 -26.99 -0.39 3.68
N LYS A 174 -26.14 -0.11 2.68
CA LYS A 174 -25.24 1.06 2.72
C LYS A 174 -26.04 2.33 2.43
N ASN A 175 -26.01 3.25 3.39
CA ASN A 175 -26.49 4.63 3.24
C ASN A 175 -25.57 5.47 2.35
#